data_AF-A0A2V7A3B3-F1
#
_entry.id   AF-A0A2V7A3B3-F1
#
_cell.length_a   1.000
_cell.length_b   1.000
_cell.length_c   1.000
_cell.angle_alpha   90.00
_cell.angle_beta   90.00
_cell.angle_gamma   90.00
#
_symmetry.space_group_name_H-M   'P 1'
#
loop_
_entity.id
_entity.type
_entity.pdbx_description
1 polymer ?
#
loop_
_entity_poly.entity_id
_entity_poly.type
_entity_poly.pdbx_seq_one_letter_code
_entity_poly.pdbx_strand_id
1 'polypeptide(L)'
;MLAEDIRDRRAWKRKDLSPPDWLVPLPQRCLDELDAAARQVRNDPLPPVLLDPAQFALGACAEVMAQVRDTLRAGIGLAVLDRVPVERYTGEENRALAWLLGSLLGRLVAQKWDGTMIYDVHDTGRALEYGVRRSVTSLDLTFHTDAPWLDLPPELVGLYCINPALEGGVSRFVSLCSVHNELRRRHPERLARLYRPFPWDRQAEHAQADGKTTRRPIFRYTGGAFTAAFNEKLVATGADLAESPLDDEGREALEAMRTI
;
A
#
# COMPACT_ATOMS: atom_id res chain seq x y z
N MET A 1 -2.73 -10.61 22.05
CA MET A 1 -2.35 -11.50 20.92
C MET A 1 -3.60 -12.22 20.46
N LEU A 2 -3.80 -12.40 19.15
CA LEU A 2 -4.87 -13.25 18.63
C LEU A 2 -4.49 -14.73 18.83
N ALA A 3 -5.32 -15.50 19.53
CA ALA A 3 -5.05 -16.90 19.85
C ALA A 3 -5.51 -17.89 18.75
N GLU A 4 -6.42 -17.45 17.88
CA GLU A 4 -7.08 -18.29 16.86
C GLU A 4 -6.55 -18.00 15.44
N ASP A 5 -6.89 -18.87 14.48
CA ASP A 5 -6.69 -18.55 13.07
C ASP A 5 -7.62 -17.42 12.64
N ILE A 6 -7.09 -16.54 11.79
CA ILE A 6 -7.92 -15.66 10.98
C ILE A 6 -8.56 -16.51 9.88
N ARG A 7 -9.90 -16.51 9.82
CA ARG A 7 -10.68 -17.39 8.91
C ARG A 7 -11.50 -16.63 7.86
N ASP A 8 -11.45 -15.30 7.87
CA ASP A 8 -12.11 -14.50 6.85
C ASP A 8 -11.33 -14.50 5.53
N ARG A 9 -11.89 -13.86 4.50
CA ARG A 9 -11.36 -13.84 3.13
C ARG A 9 -9.97 -13.23 3.01
N ARG A 10 -9.47 -12.50 4.02
CA ARG A 10 -8.12 -11.93 4.00
C ARG A 10 -7.06 -12.98 4.25
N ALA A 11 -7.38 -14.13 4.83
CA ALA A 11 -6.44 -15.21 5.09
C ALA A 11 -6.35 -16.21 3.91
N TRP A 12 -5.85 -15.75 2.76
CA TRP A 12 -5.69 -16.54 1.54
C TRP A 12 -4.25 -16.96 1.26
N LYS A 13 -4.06 -18.05 0.52
CA LYS A 13 -2.82 -18.38 -0.21
C LYS A 13 -3.09 -18.29 -1.72
N ARG A 14 -2.03 -18.20 -2.54
CA ARG A 14 -2.18 -18.08 -4.00
C ARG A 14 -3.09 -19.16 -4.61
N LYS A 15 -2.99 -20.40 -4.16
CA LYS A 15 -3.80 -21.53 -4.67
C LYS A 15 -5.30 -21.38 -4.40
N ASP A 16 -5.68 -20.54 -3.44
CA ASP A 16 -7.07 -20.32 -3.03
C ASP A 16 -7.74 -19.20 -3.85
N LEU A 17 -6.97 -18.50 -4.71
CA LEU A 17 -7.42 -17.34 -5.47
C LEU A 17 -7.54 -17.60 -6.96
N SER A 18 -8.57 -16.96 -7.54
CA SER A 18 -8.84 -16.88 -8.97
C SER A 18 -8.89 -15.41 -9.43
N PRO A 19 -8.74 -15.12 -10.73
CA PRO A 19 -8.79 -13.73 -11.21
C PRO A 19 -10.03 -12.94 -10.77
N PRO A 20 -11.26 -13.50 -10.75
CA PRO A 20 -12.45 -12.81 -10.24
C PRO A 20 -12.39 -12.37 -8.77
N ASP A 21 -11.47 -12.90 -7.96
CA ASP A 21 -11.31 -12.48 -6.56
C ASP A 21 -10.65 -11.09 -6.42
N TRP A 22 -9.98 -10.60 -7.47
CA TRP A 22 -9.24 -9.33 -7.44
C TRP A 22 -9.40 -8.48 -8.71
N LEU A 23 -9.72 -9.06 -9.87
CA LEU A 23 -9.98 -8.29 -11.09
C LEU A 23 -11.36 -7.65 -11.04
N VAL A 24 -11.41 -6.33 -11.25
CA VAL A 24 -12.63 -5.56 -11.38
C VAL A 24 -12.66 -4.94 -12.78
N PRO A 25 -13.51 -5.43 -13.70
CA PRO A 25 -13.55 -4.93 -15.07
C PRO A 25 -14.19 -3.54 -15.14
N LEU A 26 -13.67 -2.68 -16.03
CA LEU A 26 -14.31 -1.41 -16.35
C LEU A 26 -15.34 -1.57 -17.48
N PRO A 27 -16.65 -1.35 -17.23
CA PRO A 27 -17.65 -1.37 -18.27
C PRO A 27 -17.51 -0.13 -19.19
N GLN A 28 -18.06 -0.22 -20.40
CA GLN A 28 -18.00 0.87 -21.39
C GLN A 28 -18.48 2.22 -20.83
N ARG A 29 -19.55 2.22 -20.03
CA ARG A 29 -20.06 3.43 -19.37
C ARG A 29 -19.01 4.15 -18.51
N CYS A 30 -18.12 3.41 -17.84
CA CYS A 30 -17.03 4.02 -17.09
C CYS A 30 -15.98 4.62 -18.03
N LEU A 31 -15.68 3.95 -19.14
CA LEU A 31 -14.74 4.48 -20.14
C LEU A 31 -15.24 5.78 -20.74
N ASP A 32 -16.53 5.88 -21.04
CA ASP A 32 -17.15 7.10 -21.56
C ASP A 32 -17.08 8.26 -20.54
N GLU A 33 -17.25 7.95 -19.25
CA GLU A 33 -17.10 8.93 -18.15
C GLU A 33 -15.64 9.39 -17.98
N LEU A 34 -14.67 8.46 -18.04
CA LEU A 34 -13.24 8.80 -17.99
C LEU A 34 -12.83 9.67 -19.18
N ASP A 35 -13.31 9.36 -20.39
CA ASP A 35 -13.07 10.17 -21.58
C ASP A 35 -13.67 11.58 -21.44
N ALA A 36 -14.85 11.71 -20.82
CA ALA A 36 -15.47 13.01 -20.53
C ALA A 36 -14.68 13.80 -19.47
N ALA A 37 -14.26 13.15 -18.39
CA ALA A 37 -13.46 13.78 -17.34
C ALA A 37 -12.10 14.25 -17.88
N ALA A 38 -11.42 13.44 -18.69
CA ALA A 38 -10.17 13.83 -19.35
C ALA A 38 -10.35 15.06 -20.25
N ARG A 39 -11.43 15.11 -21.05
CA ARG A 39 -11.75 16.30 -21.87
C ARG A 39 -11.99 17.55 -21.01
N GLN A 40 -12.67 17.40 -19.88
CA GLN A 40 -12.91 18.52 -18.96
C GLN A 40 -11.61 19.04 -18.37
N VAL A 41 -10.75 18.15 -17.86
CA VAL A 41 -9.41 18.50 -17.34
C VAL A 41 -8.54 19.16 -18.41
N ARG A 42 -8.60 18.69 -19.66
CA ARG A 42 -7.88 19.30 -20.78
C ARG A 42 -8.31 20.75 -21.03
N ASN A 43 -9.60 21.03 -20.94
CA ASN A 43 -10.17 22.35 -21.21
C ASN A 43 -10.02 23.31 -20.03
N ASP A 44 -9.99 22.80 -18.81
CA ASP A 44 -9.82 23.55 -17.57
C ASP A 44 -8.79 22.85 -16.65
N PRO A 45 -7.48 23.04 -16.93
CA PRO A 45 -6.43 22.33 -16.24
C PRO A 45 -6.29 22.83 -14.80
N LEU A 46 -6.71 21.99 -13.86
CA LEU A 46 -6.48 22.19 -12.42
C LEU A 46 -5.46 21.17 -11.90
N PRO A 47 -4.63 21.56 -10.91
CA PRO A 47 -3.83 20.61 -10.15
C PRO A 47 -4.72 19.49 -9.59
N PRO A 48 -4.30 18.20 -9.66
CA PRO A 48 -5.11 17.08 -9.20
C PRO A 48 -5.66 17.26 -7.79
N VAL A 49 -4.88 17.85 -6.88
CA VAL A 49 -5.28 18.10 -5.48
C VAL A 49 -6.49 19.01 -5.31
N LEU A 50 -6.90 19.75 -6.35
CA LEU A 50 -8.08 20.61 -6.35
C LEU A 50 -9.29 19.95 -7.03
N LEU A 51 -9.13 18.76 -7.61
CA LEU A 51 -10.21 18.04 -8.26
C LEU A 51 -11.07 17.33 -7.22
N ASP A 52 -12.37 17.60 -7.26
CA ASP A 52 -13.38 16.87 -6.50
C ASP A 52 -14.19 16.00 -7.46
N PRO A 53 -14.32 14.68 -7.24
CA PRO A 53 -15.17 13.82 -8.04
C PRO A 53 -16.61 14.33 -8.23
N ALA A 54 -17.15 15.10 -7.28
CA ALA A 54 -18.49 15.70 -7.38
C ALA A 54 -18.62 16.75 -8.52
N GLN A 55 -17.50 17.25 -9.05
CA GLN A 55 -17.45 18.17 -10.19
C GLN A 55 -17.53 17.46 -11.55
N PHE A 56 -17.56 16.12 -11.55
CA PHE A 56 -17.54 15.29 -12.75
C PHE A 56 -18.73 14.32 -12.76
N ALA A 57 -19.22 13.99 -13.95
CA ALA A 57 -20.23 12.94 -14.10
C ALA A 57 -19.56 11.56 -14.07
N LEU A 58 -19.26 11.05 -12.86
CA LEU A 58 -18.55 9.79 -12.61
C LEU A 58 -19.45 8.73 -11.96
N GLY A 59 -20.73 8.65 -12.34
CA GLY A 59 -21.71 7.78 -11.69
C GLY A 59 -21.37 6.29 -11.81
N ALA A 60 -21.05 5.84 -13.02
CA ALA A 60 -20.64 4.47 -13.27
C ALA A 60 -19.27 4.16 -12.64
N CYS A 61 -18.32 5.08 -12.74
CA CYS A 61 -17.04 4.96 -12.06
C CYS A 61 -17.22 4.84 -10.54
N ALA A 62 -18.11 5.61 -9.93
CA ALA A 62 -18.40 5.53 -8.50
C ALA A 62 -18.96 4.15 -8.11
N GLU A 63 -19.86 3.57 -8.91
CA GLU A 63 -20.35 2.20 -8.70
C GLU A 63 -19.21 1.17 -8.72
N VAL A 64 -18.32 1.25 -9.72
CA VAL A 64 -17.18 0.32 -9.86
C VAL A 64 -16.19 0.51 -8.71
N MET A 65 -15.86 1.75 -8.35
CA MET A 65 -14.95 2.02 -7.23
C MET A 65 -15.56 1.60 -5.89
N ALA A 66 -16.89 1.56 -5.75
CA ALA A 66 -17.56 0.93 -4.63
C ALA A 66 -17.25 -0.57 -4.53
N GLN A 67 -17.30 -1.29 -5.66
CA GLN A 67 -16.94 -2.71 -5.72
C GLN A 67 -15.46 -2.91 -5.40
N VAL A 68 -14.57 -2.06 -5.93
CA VAL A 68 -13.13 -2.08 -5.60
C VAL A 68 -12.94 -1.91 -4.09
N ARG A 69 -13.62 -0.95 -3.46
CA ARG A 69 -13.56 -0.73 -2.00
C ARG A 69 -14.01 -1.96 -1.21
N ASP A 70 -15.07 -2.62 -1.65
CA ASP A 70 -15.57 -3.84 -0.98
C ASP A 70 -14.58 -5.01 -1.13
N THR A 71 -13.99 -5.20 -2.31
CA THR A 71 -12.92 -6.18 -2.54
C THR A 71 -11.69 -5.93 -1.66
N LEU A 72 -11.33 -4.65 -1.45
CA LEU A 72 -10.21 -4.26 -0.59
C LEU A 72 -10.52 -4.42 0.90
N ARG A 73 -11.73 -4.06 1.36
CA ARG A 73 -12.05 -4.01 2.80
C ARG A 73 -12.69 -5.29 3.34
N ALA A 74 -13.61 -5.88 2.58
CA ALA A 74 -14.37 -7.07 2.98
C ALA A 74 -13.95 -8.34 2.22
N GLY A 75 -13.25 -8.18 1.10
CA GLY A 75 -12.70 -9.27 0.29
C GLY A 75 -11.29 -9.69 0.73
N ILE A 76 -10.44 -9.91 -0.27
CA ILE A 76 -9.10 -10.46 -0.08
C ILE A 76 -8.05 -9.39 0.23
N GLY A 77 -8.40 -8.10 0.15
CA GLY A 77 -7.44 -7.00 0.37
C GLY A 77 -6.60 -6.63 -0.86
N LEU A 78 -7.00 -7.07 -2.05
CA LEU A 78 -6.34 -6.78 -3.32
C LEU A 78 -7.38 -6.60 -4.42
N ALA A 79 -7.27 -5.52 -5.18
CA ALA A 79 -8.11 -5.26 -6.34
C ALA A 79 -7.28 -4.66 -7.49
N VAL A 80 -7.59 -5.03 -8.72
CA VAL A 80 -7.01 -4.46 -9.95
C VAL A 80 -8.13 -4.08 -10.89
N LEU A 81 -8.14 -2.80 -11.26
CA LEU A 81 -9.09 -2.24 -12.21
C LEU A 81 -8.60 -2.51 -13.65
N ASP A 82 -9.33 -3.31 -14.42
CA ASP A 82 -8.87 -3.83 -15.72
C ASP A 82 -9.82 -3.45 -16.88
N ARG A 83 -9.39 -2.70 -17.91
CA ARG A 83 -8.25 -1.78 -17.88
C ARG A 83 -8.72 -0.35 -18.08
N VAL A 84 -8.05 0.57 -17.41
CA VAL A 84 -8.09 1.98 -17.78
C VAL A 84 -7.31 2.14 -19.09
N PRO A 85 -7.85 2.79 -20.13
CA PRO A 85 -7.19 2.95 -21.42
C PRO A 85 -6.19 4.11 -21.37
N VAL A 86 -5.17 3.99 -20.51
CA VAL A 86 -4.18 5.04 -20.19
C VAL A 86 -3.50 5.65 -21.42
N GLU A 87 -3.38 4.87 -22.49
CA GLU A 87 -2.79 5.27 -23.77
C GLU A 87 -3.60 6.34 -24.53
N ARG A 88 -4.87 6.55 -24.16
CA ARG A 88 -5.74 7.57 -24.78
C ARG A 88 -5.53 8.96 -24.18
N TYR A 89 -4.84 9.05 -23.05
CA TYR A 89 -4.75 10.25 -22.25
C TYR A 89 -3.31 10.75 -22.15
N THR A 90 -3.14 12.06 -22.01
CA THR A 90 -1.83 12.65 -21.69
C THR A 90 -1.38 12.25 -20.28
N GLY A 91 -0.12 12.52 -19.92
CA GLY A 91 0.37 12.28 -18.55
C GLY A 91 -0.41 13.07 -17.50
N GLU A 92 -0.76 14.32 -17.80
CA GLU A 92 -1.55 15.18 -16.91
C GLU A 92 -2.98 14.67 -16.74
N GLU A 93 -3.62 14.26 -17.83
CA GLU A 93 -4.95 13.66 -17.81
C GLU A 93 -4.96 12.35 -17.02
N ASN A 94 -4.00 11.46 -17.26
CA ASN A 94 -3.87 10.22 -16.48
C ASN A 94 -3.69 10.49 -14.98
N ARG A 95 -2.89 11.50 -14.60
CA ARG A 95 -2.69 11.87 -13.20
C ARG A 95 -3.99 12.38 -12.57
N ALA A 96 -4.78 13.16 -13.32
CA ALA A 96 -6.09 13.62 -12.88
C ALA A 96 -7.10 12.47 -12.75
N LEU A 97 -7.14 11.54 -13.72
CA LEU A 97 -8.01 10.36 -13.65
C LEU A 97 -7.63 9.44 -12.48
N ALA A 98 -6.34 9.22 -12.24
CA ALA A 98 -5.85 8.48 -11.08
C ALA A 98 -6.29 9.14 -9.76
N TRP A 99 -6.21 10.47 -9.68
CA TRP A 99 -6.69 11.23 -8.53
C TRP A 99 -8.20 11.08 -8.31
N LEU A 100 -9.00 11.25 -9.37
CA LEU A 100 -10.47 11.15 -9.31
C LEU A 100 -10.92 9.74 -8.89
N LEU A 101 -10.36 8.69 -9.52
CA LEU A 101 -10.64 7.31 -9.16
C LEU A 101 -10.22 6.99 -7.72
N GLY A 102 -9.03 7.43 -7.30
CA GLY A 102 -8.59 7.29 -5.92
C GLY A 102 -9.51 7.99 -4.93
N SER A 103 -10.01 9.18 -5.29
CA SER A 103 -10.90 9.98 -4.44
C SER A 103 -12.27 9.32 -4.23
N LEU A 104 -12.71 8.49 -5.17
CA LEU A 104 -13.91 7.65 -5.03
C LEU A 104 -13.73 6.48 -4.04
N LEU A 105 -12.48 6.08 -3.74
CA LEU A 105 -12.19 5.08 -2.69
C LEU A 105 -12.11 5.69 -1.29
N GLY A 106 -11.68 6.94 -1.21
CA GLY A 106 -11.53 7.68 0.03
C GLY A 106 -10.64 8.90 -0.13
N ARG A 107 -10.36 9.58 0.98
CA ARG A 107 -9.48 10.74 0.99
C ARG A 107 -8.04 10.33 0.68
N LEU A 108 -7.45 10.88 -0.38
CA LEU A 108 -6.02 10.78 -0.62
C LEU A 108 -5.26 11.57 0.47
N VAL A 109 -4.11 11.06 0.87
CA VAL A 109 -3.28 11.62 1.94
C VAL A 109 -1.85 11.84 1.46
N ALA A 110 -1.12 12.69 2.17
CA ALA A 110 0.28 12.94 1.86
C ALA A 110 1.09 11.66 2.07
N GLN A 111 1.92 11.34 1.09
CA GLN A 111 2.81 10.19 1.12
C GLN A 111 4.20 10.54 1.64
N LYS A 112 4.51 11.84 1.75
CA LYS A 112 5.77 12.40 2.24
C LYS A 112 5.51 13.60 3.15
N TRP A 113 6.48 13.89 4.01
CA TRP A 113 6.46 15.04 4.91
C TRP A 113 6.29 16.40 4.21
N ASP A 114 6.78 16.54 2.97
CA ASP A 114 6.68 17.77 2.17
C ASP A 114 5.28 18.03 1.57
N GLY A 115 4.31 17.15 1.84
CA GLY A 115 2.95 17.25 1.31
C GLY A 115 2.76 16.60 -0.07
N THR A 116 3.76 15.88 -0.61
CA THR A 116 3.59 15.12 -1.85
C THR A 116 2.47 14.09 -1.71
N MET A 117 1.38 14.26 -2.49
CA MET A 117 0.20 13.39 -2.45
C MET A 117 0.25 12.27 -3.51
N ILE A 118 0.87 12.55 -4.66
CA ILE A 118 0.97 11.66 -5.82
C ILE A 118 2.28 11.95 -6.55
N TYR A 119 3.03 10.91 -6.88
CA TYR A 119 4.33 11.01 -7.54
C TYR A 119 4.58 9.80 -8.46
N ASP A 120 5.53 9.97 -9.39
CA ASP A 120 5.84 8.96 -10.38
C ASP A 120 6.74 7.86 -9.81
N VAL A 121 6.39 6.61 -10.09
CA VAL A 121 7.20 5.43 -9.77
C VAL A 121 7.86 4.95 -11.05
N HIS A 122 9.14 5.29 -11.22
CA HIS A 122 9.94 4.89 -12.38
C HIS A 122 11.42 4.98 -12.06
N ASP A 123 12.26 4.22 -12.76
CA ASP A 123 13.70 4.35 -12.61
C ASP A 123 14.18 5.72 -13.12
N THR A 124 14.82 6.48 -12.24
CA THR A 124 15.42 7.79 -12.53
C THR A 124 16.92 7.71 -12.84
N GLY A 125 17.53 6.53 -12.71
CA GLY A 125 18.98 6.33 -12.82
C GLY A 125 19.78 6.83 -11.61
N ARG A 126 19.11 7.29 -10.54
CA ARG A 126 19.78 7.76 -9.31
C ARG A 126 20.29 6.60 -8.46
N ALA A 127 21.45 6.80 -7.84
CA ALA A 127 21.98 5.85 -6.86
C ALA A 127 21.11 5.79 -5.58
N LEU A 128 21.10 4.63 -4.92
CA LEU A 128 20.37 4.45 -3.66
C LEU A 128 21.16 5.04 -2.48
N GLU A 129 20.68 6.16 -1.95
CA GLU A 129 21.24 6.84 -0.77
C GLU A 129 20.20 6.93 0.37
N TYR A 130 20.63 7.30 1.58
CA TYR A 130 19.70 7.48 2.71
C TYR A 130 18.67 8.59 2.39
N GLY A 131 17.38 8.27 2.52
CA GLY A 131 16.28 9.16 2.13
C GLY A 131 15.82 9.03 0.66
N VAL A 132 16.57 8.33 -0.20
CA VAL A 132 16.11 8.01 -1.56
C VAL A 132 15.18 6.79 -1.52
N ARG A 133 13.93 6.99 -1.94
CA ARG A 133 12.95 5.89 -2.02
C ARG A 133 13.33 4.93 -3.15
N ARG A 134 13.15 3.63 -2.91
CA ARG A 134 13.35 2.60 -3.95
C ARG A 134 12.40 2.76 -5.14
N SER A 135 11.28 3.44 -4.96
CA SER A 135 10.32 3.75 -6.03
C SER A 135 10.88 4.59 -7.18
N VAL A 136 12.08 5.16 -7.04
CA VAL A 136 12.76 5.92 -8.11
C VAL A 136 14.01 5.23 -8.68
N THR A 137 14.16 3.92 -8.41
CA THR A 137 15.30 3.10 -8.87
C THR A 137 14.81 1.78 -9.50
N SER A 138 15.69 1.05 -10.17
CA SER A 138 15.44 -0.29 -10.74
C SER A 138 15.65 -1.45 -9.74
N LEU A 139 15.88 -1.15 -8.46
CA LEU A 139 16.15 -2.17 -7.45
C LEU A 139 14.87 -2.86 -6.99
N ASP A 140 14.97 -4.16 -6.69
CA ASP A 140 13.86 -4.92 -6.12
C ASP A 140 13.35 -4.31 -4.80
N LEU A 141 12.02 -4.36 -4.62
CA LEU A 141 11.35 -4.04 -3.37
C LEU A 141 10.88 -5.33 -2.72
N THR A 142 11.43 -5.62 -1.54
CA THR A 142 10.96 -6.71 -0.69
C THR A 142 9.53 -6.43 -0.21
N PHE A 143 8.81 -7.48 0.21
CA PHE A 143 7.48 -7.31 0.80
C PHE A 143 7.47 -6.28 1.93
N HIS A 144 6.50 -5.37 1.88
CA HIS A 144 6.32 -4.33 2.88
C HIS A 144 4.87 -3.81 2.92
N THR A 145 4.55 -3.11 3.99
CA THR A 145 3.43 -2.19 4.13
C THR A 145 3.97 -0.75 4.12
N ASP A 146 3.19 0.18 3.59
CA ASP A 146 3.59 1.59 3.51
C ASP A 146 3.36 2.34 4.82
N ALA A 147 4.27 3.28 5.10
CA ALA A 147 4.25 4.15 6.27
C ALA A 147 3.98 3.45 7.63
N PRO A 148 4.55 2.26 7.94
CA PRO A 148 4.21 1.50 9.14
C PRO A 148 4.62 2.17 10.45
N TRP A 149 5.44 3.23 10.38
CA TRP A 149 5.84 4.04 11.52
C TRP A 149 4.75 5.05 11.95
N LEU A 150 3.82 5.41 11.08
CA LEU A 150 2.76 6.36 11.41
C LEU A 150 1.78 5.78 12.43
N ASP A 151 1.20 6.65 13.25
CA ASP A 151 0.13 6.31 14.19
C ASP A 151 -1.12 5.80 13.46
N LEU A 152 -1.38 6.41 12.31
CA LEU A 152 -2.45 6.08 11.38
C LEU A 152 -1.82 5.91 9.99
N PRO A 153 -1.27 4.73 9.67
CA PRO A 153 -0.77 4.45 8.34
C PRO A 153 -1.92 4.50 7.32
N PRO A 154 -1.62 4.72 6.02
CA PRO A 154 -2.64 4.67 4.99
C PRO A 154 -3.31 3.30 4.98
N GLU A 155 -4.65 3.29 4.98
CA GLU A 155 -5.41 2.04 4.94
C GLU A 155 -5.29 1.32 3.59
N LEU A 156 -5.08 2.08 2.51
CA LEU A 156 -5.00 1.60 1.14
C LEU A 156 -3.80 2.25 0.44
N VAL A 157 -3.17 1.49 -0.46
CA VAL A 157 -2.13 1.97 -1.37
C VAL A 157 -2.58 1.66 -2.80
N GLY A 158 -2.42 2.62 -3.71
CA GLY A 158 -2.83 2.49 -5.10
C GLY A 158 -1.67 2.78 -6.05
N LEU A 159 -1.56 1.99 -7.11
CA LEU A 159 -0.67 2.22 -8.23
C LEU A 159 -1.50 2.35 -9.51
N TYR A 160 -1.21 3.38 -10.29
CA TYR A 160 -1.85 3.62 -11.59
C TYR A 160 -0.80 3.44 -12.69
N CYS A 161 -0.85 2.30 -13.38
CA CYS A 161 0.17 1.92 -14.34
C CYS A 161 -0.02 2.66 -15.68
N ILE A 162 0.91 3.55 -16.02
CA ILE A 162 0.96 4.21 -17.33
C ILE A 162 1.71 3.36 -18.36
N ASN A 163 2.93 2.94 -17.98
CA ASN A 163 3.81 2.14 -18.81
C ASN A 163 4.28 0.93 -17.99
N PRO A 164 4.02 -0.31 -18.43
CA PRO A 164 4.63 -1.47 -17.80
C PRO A 164 6.14 -1.46 -18.04
N ALA A 165 6.90 -2.04 -17.11
CA ALA A 165 8.34 -2.24 -17.30
C ALA A 165 8.60 -3.20 -18.48
N LEU A 166 9.67 -2.93 -19.24
CA LEU A 166 10.09 -3.80 -20.35
C LEU A 166 10.52 -5.18 -19.85
N GLU A 167 11.21 -5.21 -18.70
CA GLU A 167 11.63 -6.41 -17.98
C GLU A 167 11.45 -6.16 -16.48
N GLY A 168 11.05 -7.20 -15.73
CA GLY A 168 10.78 -7.08 -14.30
C GLY A 168 9.49 -6.32 -13.99
N GLY A 169 9.48 -5.50 -12.93
CA GLY A 169 8.31 -4.71 -12.53
C GLY A 169 7.12 -5.53 -12.01
N VAL A 170 7.34 -6.80 -11.64
CA VAL A 170 6.28 -7.71 -11.19
C VAL A 170 5.82 -7.30 -9.79
N SER A 171 4.54 -6.92 -9.66
CA SER A 171 3.91 -6.71 -8.37
C SER A 171 3.60 -8.04 -7.69
N ARG A 172 4.07 -8.21 -6.45
CA ARG A 172 3.85 -9.41 -5.64
C ARG A 172 3.09 -9.05 -4.38
N PHE A 173 2.19 -9.92 -3.96
CA PHE A 173 1.33 -9.71 -2.79
C PHE A 173 1.37 -10.91 -1.86
N VAL A 174 1.31 -10.64 -0.56
CA VAL A 174 1.24 -11.64 0.51
C VAL A 174 0.20 -11.20 1.54
N SER A 175 -0.61 -12.14 2.03
CA SER A 175 -1.51 -11.87 3.13
C SER A 175 -0.80 -12.00 4.47
N LEU A 176 -0.67 -10.90 5.20
CA LEU A 176 -0.16 -10.93 6.58
C LEU A 176 -1.12 -11.68 7.54
N CYS A 177 -2.39 -11.86 7.18
CA CYS A 177 -3.31 -12.72 7.93
C CYS A 177 -2.93 -14.20 7.77
N SER A 178 -2.57 -14.61 6.54
CA SER A 178 -2.05 -15.95 6.28
C SER A 178 -0.69 -16.18 6.92
N VAL A 179 0.19 -15.18 6.87
CA VAL A 179 1.49 -15.22 7.56
C VAL A 179 1.31 -15.42 9.06
N HIS A 180 0.40 -14.68 9.70
CA HIS A 180 0.05 -14.89 11.11
C HIS A 180 -0.37 -16.34 11.39
N ASN A 181 -1.28 -16.90 10.56
CA ASN A 181 -1.75 -18.27 10.74
C ASN A 181 -0.63 -19.30 10.58
N GLU A 182 0.27 -19.12 9.61
CA GLU A 182 1.41 -20.01 9.41
C GLU A 182 2.44 -19.92 10.52
N LEU A 183 2.74 -18.71 11.03
CA LEU A 183 3.61 -18.52 12.19
C LEU A 183 3.06 -19.24 13.41
N ARG A 184 1.74 -19.17 13.64
CA ARG A 184 1.12 -19.88 14.76
C ARG A 184 1.27 -21.40 14.68
N ARG A 185 1.40 -21.96 13.47
CA ARG A 185 1.58 -23.41 13.24
C ARG A 185 3.04 -23.83 13.26
N ARG A 186 3.92 -23.04 12.65
CA ARG A 186 5.32 -23.40 12.38
C ARG A 186 6.31 -22.84 13.40
N HIS A 187 5.99 -21.68 14.00
CA HIS A 187 6.86 -20.93 14.93
C HIS A 187 6.05 -20.30 16.09
N PRO A 188 5.21 -21.08 16.82
CA PRO A 188 4.33 -20.55 17.87
C PRO A 188 5.10 -19.79 18.98
N GLU A 189 6.33 -20.21 19.28
CA GLU A 189 7.23 -19.60 20.25
C GLU A 189 7.69 -18.19 19.85
N ARG A 190 7.76 -17.91 18.54
CA ARG A 190 8.18 -16.60 18.02
C ARG A 190 7.03 -15.62 17.85
N LEU A 191 5.79 -16.12 17.72
CA LEU A 191 4.62 -15.30 17.42
C LEU A 191 4.36 -14.22 18.48
N ALA A 192 4.50 -14.56 19.76
CA ALA A 192 4.24 -13.62 20.87
C ALA A 192 5.12 -12.36 20.79
N ARG A 193 6.34 -12.48 20.25
CA ARG A 193 7.24 -11.34 20.08
C ARG A 193 6.74 -10.34 19.05
N LEU A 194 6.02 -10.78 18.02
CA LEU A 194 5.47 -9.92 16.96
C LEU A 194 4.36 -8.98 17.46
N TYR A 195 3.77 -9.29 18.61
CA TYR A 195 2.76 -8.46 19.30
C TYR A 195 3.37 -7.42 20.26
N ARG A 196 4.69 -7.43 20.46
CA ARG A 196 5.42 -6.44 21.26
C ARG A 196 6.09 -5.39 20.35
N PRO A 197 6.36 -4.17 20.84
CA PRO A 197 6.91 -3.10 20.00
C PRO A 197 8.27 -3.42 19.35
N PHE A 198 8.40 -3.07 18.08
CA PHE A 198 9.64 -3.01 17.29
C PHE A 198 10.02 -1.55 17.03
N PRO A 199 11.31 -1.21 16.95
CA PRO A 199 11.73 0.10 16.48
C PRO A 199 11.44 0.22 14.99
N TRP A 200 10.91 1.36 14.56
CA TRP A 200 10.69 1.70 13.15
C TRP A 200 11.40 3.01 12.85
N ASP A 201 12.20 3.02 11.79
CA ASP A 201 12.73 4.25 11.22
C ASP A 201 11.58 5.14 10.70
N ARG A 202 11.59 6.42 11.08
CA ARG A 202 10.64 7.44 10.60
C ARG A 202 11.08 8.07 9.28
N GLN A 203 12.14 7.59 8.65
CA GLN A 203 12.66 7.99 7.34
C GLN A 203 12.94 9.49 7.20
N ALA A 204 13.38 10.13 8.28
CA ALA A 204 13.55 11.59 8.37
C ALA A 204 12.25 12.40 8.13
N GLU A 205 11.07 11.77 8.18
CA GLU A 205 9.76 12.43 8.10
C GLU A 205 9.27 12.83 9.51
N HIS A 206 10.06 13.67 10.18
CA HIS A 206 9.82 14.13 11.54
C HIS A 206 10.42 15.51 11.80
N ALA A 207 9.94 16.21 12.83
CA ALA A 207 10.54 17.46 13.26
C ALA A 207 11.98 17.24 13.77
N GLN A 208 12.83 18.27 13.69
CA GLN A 208 14.24 18.18 14.10
C GLN A 208 14.42 17.80 15.58
N ALA A 209 13.48 18.22 16.44
CA ALA A 209 13.49 17.93 17.88
C ALA A 209 12.87 16.56 18.23
N ASP A 210 12.23 15.89 17.28
CA ASP A 210 11.59 14.60 17.50
C ASP A 210 12.58 13.44 17.38
N GLY A 211 12.28 12.34 18.09
CA GLY A 211 13.02 11.09 17.92
C GLY A 211 12.93 10.54 16.49
N LYS A 212 14.05 10.02 15.98
CA LYS A 212 14.16 9.43 14.63
C LYS A 212 13.40 8.13 14.45
N THR A 213 12.99 7.51 15.55
CA THR A 213 12.32 6.22 15.57
C THR A 213 11.00 6.29 16.31
N THR A 214 10.14 5.33 16.04
CA THR A 214 8.92 5.06 16.81
C THR A 214 8.88 3.59 17.18
N ARG A 215 8.07 3.21 18.17
CA ARG A 215 7.97 1.82 18.63
C ARG A 215 6.54 1.31 18.54
N ARG A 216 6.31 0.34 17.64
CA ARG A 216 4.98 -0.26 17.41
C ARG A 216 5.12 -1.75 17.10
N PRO A 217 4.14 -2.58 17.48
CA PRO A 217 4.19 -4.00 17.18
C PRO A 217 3.94 -4.26 15.68
N ILE A 218 4.44 -5.40 15.18
CA ILE A 218 4.18 -5.87 13.82
C ILE A 218 2.75 -6.38 13.71
N PHE A 219 2.28 -7.13 14.71
CA PHE A 219 0.89 -7.59 14.81
C PHE A 219 0.18 -6.93 15.98
N ARG A 220 -1.07 -6.54 15.74
CA ARG A 220 -1.94 -6.00 16.78
C ARG A 220 -3.31 -6.63 16.64
N TYR A 221 -3.89 -6.97 17.80
CA TYR A 221 -5.25 -7.45 17.91
C TYR A 221 -5.94 -6.68 19.02
N THR A 222 -6.89 -5.82 18.66
CA THR A 222 -7.59 -4.92 19.60
C THR A 222 -9.04 -4.78 19.18
N GLY A 223 -9.99 -4.91 20.11
CA GLY A 223 -11.41 -4.72 19.82
C GLY A 223 -11.96 -5.67 18.76
N GLY A 224 -11.43 -6.90 18.68
CA GLY A 224 -11.82 -7.89 17.67
C GLY A 224 -11.18 -7.70 16.28
N ALA A 225 -10.41 -6.64 16.07
CA ALA A 225 -9.76 -6.35 14.79
C ALA A 225 -8.27 -6.74 14.81
N PHE A 226 -7.84 -7.51 13.81
CA PHE A 226 -6.43 -7.80 13.53
C PHE A 226 -5.87 -6.79 12.53
N THR A 227 -4.70 -6.23 12.85
CA THR A 227 -3.93 -5.35 11.97
C THR A 227 -2.47 -5.80 11.96
N ALA A 228 -1.82 -5.69 10.81
CA ALA A 228 -0.43 -6.06 10.64
C ALA A 228 0.33 -4.99 9.83
N ALA A 229 1.58 -4.76 10.20
CA ALA A 229 2.51 -3.87 9.51
C ALA A 229 3.86 -4.57 9.40
N PHE A 230 4.46 -4.53 8.22
CA PHE A 230 5.74 -5.20 7.97
C PHE A 230 6.61 -4.35 7.06
N ASN A 231 7.83 -4.05 7.48
CA ASN A 231 8.87 -3.53 6.61
C ASN A 231 10.20 -3.79 7.29
N GLU A 232 10.83 -4.90 6.93
CA GLU A 232 12.04 -5.35 7.61
C GLU A 232 13.17 -4.33 7.55
N LYS A 233 13.35 -3.65 6.41
CA LYS A 233 14.41 -2.65 6.27
C LYS A 233 14.23 -1.50 7.26
N LEU A 234 12.99 -1.03 7.44
CA LEU A 234 12.71 0.06 8.40
C LEU A 234 12.83 -0.39 9.86
N VAL A 235 12.58 -1.67 10.15
CA VAL A 235 12.84 -2.22 11.48
C VAL A 235 14.35 -2.32 11.74
N ALA A 236 15.12 -2.78 10.77
CA ALA A 236 16.57 -2.87 10.87
C ALA A 236 17.22 -1.47 11.05
N THR A 237 16.90 -0.53 10.17
CA THR A 237 17.40 0.86 10.29
C THR A 237 16.89 1.52 11.58
N GLY A 238 15.65 1.24 11.99
CA GLY A 238 15.12 1.70 13.26
C GLY A 238 15.89 1.16 14.46
N ALA A 239 16.36 -0.09 14.41
CA ALA A 239 17.17 -0.70 15.46
C ALA A 239 18.56 -0.05 15.54
N ASP A 240 19.17 0.30 14.41
CA ASP A 240 20.47 1.00 14.36
C ASP A 240 20.38 2.44 14.90
N LEU A 241 19.24 3.11 14.66
CA LEU A 241 18.98 4.47 15.10
C LEU A 241 18.46 4.58 16.54
N ALA A 242 17.91 3.50 17.10
CA ALA A 242 17.33 3.49 18.43
C ALA A 242 18.42 3.41 19.51
N GLU A 243 18.18 4.10 20.64
CA GLU A 243 19.06 4.00 21.81
C GLU A 243 19.10 2.59 22.40
N SER A 244 18.05 1.80 22.18
CA SER A 244 17.96 0.40 22.58
C SER A 244 17.87 -0.50 21.35
N PRO A 245 18.83 -1.44 21.18
CA PRO A 245 18.84 -2.33 20.02
C PRO A 245 17.63 -3.27 20.03
N LEU A 246 17.36 -3.88 18.87
CA LEU A 246 16.39 -4.96 18.79
C LEU A 246 16.91 -6.16 19.61
N ASP A 247 16.03 -6.80 20.39
CA ASP A 247 16.35 -8.01 21.14
C ASP A 247 16.50 -9.24 20.21
N ASP A 248 17.13 -10.31 20.71
CA ASP A 248 17.34 -11.56 19.96
C ASP A 248 16.02 -12.20 19.55
N GLU A 249 15.04 -12.26 20.46
CA GLU A 249 13.71 -12.80 20.17
C GLU A 249 13.06 -12.08 18.97
N GLY A 250 13.25 -10.76 18.86
CA GLY A 250 12.77 -9.92 17.78
C GLY A 250 13.44 -10.23 16.45
N ARG A 251 14.76 -10.45 16.44
CA ARG A 251 15.49 -10.91 15.26
C ARG A 251 15.00 -12.29 14.80
N GLU A 252 14.92 -13.24 15.71
CA GLU A 252 14.45 -14.60 15.43
C GLU A 252 12.99 -14.60 14.94
N ALA A 253 12.15 -13.71 15.46
CA ALA A 253 10.77 -13.56 14.99
C ALA A 253 10.69 -13.01 13.57
N LEU A 254 11.53 -12.04 13.20
CA LEU A 254 11.62 -11.54 11.82
C LEU A 254 12.15 -12.62 10.87
N GLU A 255 13.14 -13.40 11.30
CA GLU A 255 13.65 -14.55 10.54
C GLU A 255 12.55 -15.59 10.32
N ALA A 256 11.79 -15.94 11.36
CA ALA A 256 10.65 -16.85 11.24
C ALA A 256 9.62 -16.33 10.22
N MET A 257 9.31 -15.03 10.24
CA MET A 257 8.42 -14.41 9.24
C MET A 257 8.93 -14.57 7.81
N ARG A 258 10.24 -14.45 7.57
CA ARG A 258 10.84 -14.61 6.23
C ARG A 258 10.73 -16.03 5.67
N THR A 259 10.59 -17.05 6.51
CA THR A 259 10.52 -18.46 6.06
C THR A 259 9.10 -18.93 5.71
N ILE A 260 8.11 -18.06 5.90
CA ILE A 260 6.71 -18.29 5.50
C ILE A 260 6.51 -17.89 4.04
#